data_AF-A0A1M6CWS4-F1
#
_entry.id   AF-A0A1M6CWS4-F1
#
_cell.length_a   1.000
_cell.length_b   1.000
_cell.length_c   1.000
_cell.angle_alpha   90.00
_cell.angle_beta   90.00
_cell.angle_gamma   90.00
#
_symmetry.space_group_name_H-M   'P 1'
#
loop_
_entity.id
_entity.type
_entity.pdbx_description
1 polymer ?
#
loop_
_entity_poly.entity_id
_entity_poly.type
_entity_poly.pdbx_seq_one_letter_code
_entity_poly.pdbx_strand_id
1 'polypeptide(L)'
;MNIVEKERIVQKNVLQIFKENFDVAQTETEILDIKPENQFEHELTEHYYDAVLDIFLIDTAHKENITGKVKDTIKKVAELWTITMPYTIW
;
A
#
# COMPACT_ATOMS: atom_id res chain seq x y z
N MET A 1 -1.46 1.99 18.21
CA MET A 1 -1.12 0.78 17.45
C MET A 1 0.37 0.78 17.17
N ASN A 2 1.06 -0.33 17.47
CA ASN A 2 2.50 -0.42 17.23
C ASN A 2 2.80 -0.65 15.73
N ILE A 3 4.06 -0.53 15.34
CA ILE A 3 4.46 -0.65 13.92
C ILE A 3 4.19 -2.05 13.34
N VAL A 4 4.35 -3.11 14.15
CA VAL A 4 4.13 -4.50 13.69
C VAL A 4 2.64 -4.75 13.39
N GLU A 5 1.75 -4.19 14.21
CA GLU A 5 0.30 -4.24 13.98
C GLU A 5 -0.09 -3.45 12.74
N LYS A 6 0.50 -2.25 12.54
CA LYS A 6 0.31 -1.47 11.33
C LYS A 6 0.74 -2.24 10.09
N GLU A 7 1.95 -2.81 10.08
CA GLU A 7 2.46 -3.58 8.95
C GLU A 7 1.54 -4.75 8.60
N ARG A 8 1.00 -5.47 9.59
CA ARG A 8 0.04 -6.58 9.33
C ARG A 8 -1.24 -6.11 8.66
N ILE A 9 -1.80 -4.99 9.11
CA ILE A 9 -3.01 -4.41 8.52
C ILE A 9 -2.72 -3.89 7.12
N VAL A 10 -1.64 -3.13 6.97
CA VAL A 10 -1.21 -2.57 5.69
C VAL A 10 -0.95 -3.69 4.68
N GLN A 11 -0.20 -4.72 5.07
CA GLN A 11 0.06 -5.88 4.22
C GLN A 11 -1.23 -6.50 3.70
N LYS A 12 -2.21 -6.77 4.56
CA LYS A 12 -3.48 -7.39 4.15
C LYS A 12 -4.23 -6.52 3.13
N ASN A 13 -4.32 -5.22 3.36
CA ASN A 13 -5.03 -4.31 2.46
C ASN A 13 -4.27 -4.12 1.15
N VAL A 14 -2.95 -3.87 1.20
CA VAL A 14 -2.13 -3.67 0.00
C VAL A 14 -2.15 -4.92 -0.90
N LEU A 15 -2.07 -6.13 -0.33
CA LEU A 15 -2.19 -7.36 -1.11
C LEU A 15 -3.57 -7.54 -1.75
N GLN A 16 -4.63 -7.13 -1.06
CA GLN A 16 -5.98 -7.16 -1.61
C GLN A 16 -6.13 -6.16 -2.77
N ILE A 17 -5.71 -4.90 -2.57
CA ILE A 17 -5.73 -3.86 -3.61
C ILE A 17 -4.92 -4.32 -4.82
N PHE A 18 -3.75 -4.92 -4.61
CA PHE A 18 -2.92 -5.44 -5.68
C PHE A 18 -3.66 -6.50 -6.51
N LYS A 19 -4.30 -7.48 -5.86
CA LYS A 19 -5.08 -8.52 -6.54
C LYS A 19 -6.27 -7.94 -7.31
N GLU A 20 -6.97 -6.97 -6.73
CA GLU A 20 -8.12 -6.30 -7.37
C GLU A 20 -7.72 -5.48 -8.60
N ASN A 21 -6.53 -4.86 -8.59
CA ASN A 21 -6.06 -4.01 -9.70
C ASN A 21 -5.41 -4.82 -10.84
N PHE A 22 -4.71 -5.92 -10.53
CA PHE A 22 -3.88 -6.62 -11.51
C PHE A 22 -4.38 -8.03 -11.89
N ASP A 23 -5.45 -8.53 -11.26
CA ASP A 23 -6.03 -9.87 -11.50
C ASP A 23 -4.97 -10.99 -11.57
N VAL A 24 -4.08 -11.00 -10.56
CA VAL A 24 -2.92 -11.88 -10.50
C VAL A 24 -3.22 -13.25 -9.89
N ALA A 25 -2.65 -14.31 -10.48
CA ALA A 25 -2.71 -15.68 -9.95
C ALA A 25 -1.60 -16.00 -8.92
N GLN A 26 -0.63 -15.10 -8.75
CA GLN A 26 0.49 -15.25 -7.83
C GLN A 26 0.02 -15.36 -6.37
N THR A 27 0.77 -16.13 -5.59
CA THR A 27 0.59 -16.20 -4.13
C THR A 27 0.98 -14.87 -3.48
N GLU A 28 0.48 -14.63 -2.26
CA GLU A 28 0.80 -13.41 -1.51
C GLU A 28 2.30 -13.23 -1.31
N THR A 29 3.03 -14.31 -1.03
CA THR A 29 4.48 -14.28 -0.86
C THR A 29 5.20 -13.85 -2.14
N GLU A 30 4.74 -14.31 -3.30
CA GLU A 30 5.32 -13.91 -4.59
C GLU A 30 5.03 -12.44 -4.90
N ILE A 31 3.81 -11.98 -4.59
CA ILE A 31 3.40 -10.58 -4.79
C ILE A 31 4.31 -9.62 -4.03
N LEU A 32 4.75 -9.96 -2.82
CA LEU A 32 5.61 -9.10 -2.00
C LEU A 32 6.93 -8.68 -2.69
N ASP A 33 7.45 -9.51 -3.59
CA ASP A 33 8.69 -9.24 -4.31
C ASP A 33 8.48 -8.63 -5.71
N ILE A 34 7.22 -8.49 -6.14
CA ILE A 34 6.88 -7.82 -7.40
C ILE A 34 7.14 -6.32 -7.28
N LYS A 35 7.73 -5.78 -8.35
CA LYS A 35 7.83 -4.35 -8.60
C LYS A 35 6.79 -3.99 -9.68
N PRO A 36 5.66 -3.36 -9.34
CA PRO A 36 4.54 -3.16 -10.27
C PRO A 36 4.95 -2.43 -11.56
N GLU A 37 5.82 -1.42 -11.44
CA GLU A 37 6.28 -0.58 -12.56
C GLU A 37 7.06 -1.37 -13.62
N ASN A 38 7.59 -2.54 -13.27
CA ASN A 38 8.34 -3.39 -14.19
C ASN A 38 7.47 -4.44 -14.87
N GLN A 39 6.27 -4.72 -14.35
CA GLN A 39 5.47 -5.88 -14.76
C GLN A 39 4.11 -5.51 -15.35
N PHE A 40 3.56 -4.36 -15.01
CA PHE A 40 2.22 -3.95 -15.42
C PHE A 40 2.24 -2.62 -16.17
N GLU A 41 1.12 -2.33 -16.83
CA GLU A 41 0.92 -1.08 -17.54
C GLU A 41 0.99 0.11 -16.57
N HIS A 42 1.46 1.24 -17.09
CA HIS A 42 1.65 2.46 -16.31
C HIS A 42 0.34 2.92 -15.65
N GLU A 43 -0.77 2.91 -16.40
CA GLU A 43 -2.08 3.34 -15.89
C GLU A 43 -2.55 2.45 -14.71
N LEU A 44 -2.46 1.12 -14.85
CA LEU A 44 -2.81 0.19 -13.77
C LEU A 44 -1.91 0.37 -12.54
N THR A 45 -0.63 0.65 -12.76
CA THR A 45 0.33 0.90 -11.69
C THR A 45 0.02 2.20 -10.94
N GLU A 46 -0.34 3.26 -11.66
CA GLU A 46 -0.77 4.53 -11.07
C GLU A 46 -2.04 4.36 -10.24
N HIS A 47 -3.04 3.64 -10.77
CA HIS A 47 -4.29 3.34 -10.06
C HIS A 47 -4.07 2.51 -8.78
N TYR A 48 -3.17 1.53 -8.82
CA TYR A 48 -2.79 0.75 -7.65
C TYR A 48 -2.24 1.65 -6.54
N TYR A 49 -1.30 2.54 -6.85
CA TYR A 49 -0.71 3.42 -5.85
C TYR A 49 -1.69 4.46 -5.32
N ASP A 50 -2.55 5.00 -6.18
CA ASP A 50 -3.61 5.94 -5.76
C ASP A 50 -4.60 5.25 -4.82
N ALA A 51 -5.02 4.02 -5.13
CA ALA A 51 -5.91 3.24 -4.26
C ALA A 51 -5.28 2.95 -2.88
N VAL A 52 -3.97 2.68 -2.84
CA VAL A 52 -3.23 2.51 -1.57
C VAL A 52 -3.24 3.79 -0.76
N LEU A 53 -2.94 4.94 -1.37
CA LEU A 53 -2.93 6.23 -0.67
C LEU A 53 -4.32 6.59 -0.15
N ASP A 54 -5.36 6.41 -0.95
CA ASP A 54 -6.76 6.70 -0.59
C ASP A 54 -7.23 5.85 0.60
N ILE A 55 -6.97 4.55 0.58
CA ILE A 55 -7.40 3.63 1.67
C ILE A 55 -6.74 3.99 3.00
N PHE A 56 -5.48 4.45 2.97
CA PHE A 56 -4.74 4.83 4.17
C PHE A 56 -4.82 6.32 4.51
N LEU A 57 -5.58 7.11 3.73
CA LEU A 57 -5.70 8.56 3.86
C LEU A 57 -4.32 9.25 3.88
N ILE A 58 -3.41 8.80 3.03
CA ILE A 58 -2.05 9.35 2.89
C ILE A 58 -2.04 10.37 1.74
N ASP A 59 -1.35 11.50 1.93
CA ASP A 59 -1.22 12.52 0.90
C ASP A 59 -0.56 11.97 -0.39
N THR A 60 -1.13 12.32 -1.54
CA THR A 60 -0.56 12.11 -2.89
C THR A 60 0.89 12.56 -3.03
N ALA A 61 1.34 13.57 -2.26
CA ALA A 61 2.74 13.98 -2.21
C ALA A 61 3.70 12.85 -1.78
N HIS A 62 3.19 11.80 -1.13
CA HIS A 62 3.98 10.64 -0.74
C HIS A 62 4.00 9.51 -1.78
N LYS A 63 3.33 9.66 -2.93
CA LYS A 63 3.25 8.61 -3.97
C LYS A 63 4.62 8.09 -4.37
N GLU A 64 5.57 8.98 -4.67
CA GLU A 64 6.95 8.60 -5.04
C GLU A 64 7.67 7.79 -3.94
N ASN A 65 7.33 8.03 -2.67
CA ASN A 65 7.96 7.34 -1.53
C ASN A 65 7.45 5.91 -1.33
N ILE A 66 6.27 5.57 -1.86
CA ILE A 66 5.65 4.25 -1.70
C ILE A 66 5.84 3.35 -2.93
N THR A 67 6.45 3.87 -4.00
CA THR A 67 6.79 3.12 -5.21
C THR A 67 7.89 2.07 -4.97
N GLY A 68 7.96 1.05 -5.81
CA GLY A 68 8.94 -0.02 -5.69
C GLY A 68 8.31 -1.39 -5.45
N LYS A 69 8.98 -2.25 -4.67
CA LYS A 69 8.41 -3.58 -4.41
C LYS A 69 7.21 -3.47 -3.48
N VAL A 70 6.22 -4.33 -3.65
CA VAL A 70 5.01 -4.35 -2.79
C VAL A 70 5.36 -4.41 -1.31
N LYS A 71 6.38 -5.19 -0.91
CA LYS A 71 6.85 -5.23 0.50
C LYS A 71 7.42 -3.91 1.00
N ASP A 72 8.02 -3.11 0.13
CA ASP A 72 8.58 -1.81 0.48
C ASP A 72 7.47 -0.77 0.58
N THR A 73 6.48 -0.82 -0.33
CA THR A 73 5.22 -0.08 -0.25
C THR A 73 4.54 -0.31 1.11
N ILE A 74 4.40 -1.57 1.54
CA ILE A 74 3.77 -1.93 2.82
C ILE A 74 4.49 -1.26 4.00
N LYS A 75 5.82 -1.34 4.05
CA LYS A 75 6.60 -0.72 5.12
C LYS A 75 6.40 0.79 5.14
N LYS A 76 6.46 1.43 3.96
CA LYS A 76 6.38 2.88 3.87
C LYS A 76 4.98 3.42 4.16
N VAL A 77 3.95 2.73 3.70
CA VAL A 77 2.57 3.01 4.08
C VAL A 77 2.37 2.81 5.59
N ALA A 78 2.94 1.77 6.21
CA ALA A 78 2.83 1.57 7.67
C ALA A 78 3.53 2.67 8.49
N GLU A 79 4.65 3.20 7.99
CA GLU A 79 5.34 4.35 8.59
C GLU A 79 4.54 5.65 8.43
N LEU A 80 4.04 5.92 7.21
CA LEU A 80 3.29 7.13 6.87
C LEU A 80 1.87 7.14 7.43
N TRP A 81 1.29 5.96 7.68
CA TRP A 81 -0.06 5.84 8.21
C TRP A 81 -0.09 6.32 9.65
N THR A 82 -0.37 7.62 9.79
CA THR A 82 -0.67 8.23 11.07
C THR A 82 -2.11 7.89 11.38
N ILE A 83 -2.32 7.12 12.45
CA ILE A 83 -3.67 7.02 13.03
C ILE A 83 -3.88 8.38 13.67
N THR A 84 -4.50 9.30 12.93
CA THR A 84 -5.18 10.44 13.53
C THR A 84 -6.24 9.83 14.44
N MET A 85 -5.90 9.69 15.72
CA MET A 85 -6.93 9.61 16.75
C MET A 85 -7.77 10.87 16.51
N PRO A 86 -9.07 10.74 16.17
CA PRO A 86 -9.92 11.92 16.18
C PRO A 86 -9.76 12.49 17.58
N TYR A 87 -9.22 13.71 17.66
CA TYR A 87 -9.02 14.41 18.91
C TYR A 87 -10.26 14.18 19.76
N THR A 88 -10.05 13.65 20.96
CA THR A 88 -11.05 13.63 22.01
C THR A 88 -11.59 15.05 22.09
N ILE A 89 -12.81 15.23 21.60
CA ILE A 89 -13.59 16.43 21.87
C ILE A 89 -13.81 16.41 23.39
N TRP A 90 -13.75 17.59 24.01
CA TRP A 90 -13.97 17.93 25.43
C TRP A 90 -12.71 18.09 26.29
#